data_AF-A0A2E8CGG9-F1
#
_entry.id   AF-A0A2E8CGG9-F1
#
_cell.length_a   1.000
_cell.length_b   1.000
_cell.length_c   1.000
_cell.angle_alpha   90.00
_cell.angle_beta   90.00
_cell.angle_gamma   90.00
#
_symmetry.space_group_name_H-M   'P 1'
#
loop_
_entity.id
_entity.type
_entity.pdbx_description
1 polymer ?
#
loop_
_entity_poly.entity_id
_entity_poly.type
_entity_poly.pdbx_seq_one_letter_code
_entity_poly.pdbx_strand_id
1 'polypeptide(L)' 'MTIELEALRTHRDFLLRQSDWTQFNDSPLSDDKKNEWKIYRQALRDITKTAKPKCVVDSPSLDPSSVTFPTKPS' A
#
# COMPACT_ATOMS: atom_id res chain seq x y z
N MET A 1 -3.59 -13.41 -15.08
CA MET A 1 -3.56 -12.52 -13.91
C MET A 1 -5.00 -12.21 -13.57
N THR A 2 -5.43 -12.35 -12.32
CA THR A 2 -6.85 -12.18 -11.97
C THR A 2 -7.14 -10.72 -11.60
N ILE A 3 -8.38 -10.28 -11.82
CA ILE A 3 -8.81 -8.88 -11.64
C ILE A 3 -8.58 -8.43 -10.18
N GLU A 4 -8.69 -9.35 -9.21
CA GLU A 4 -8.46 -9.05 -7.79
C GLU A 4 -7.03 -8.59 -7.52
N LEU A 5 -6.06 -9.25 -8.17
CA LEU A 5 -4.64 -8.94 -7.98
C LEU A 5 -4.27 -7.62 -8.66
N GLU A 6 -4.92 -7.28 -9.78
CA GLU A 6 -4.77 -5.98 -10.43
C GLU A 6 -5.30 -4.84 -9.58
N ALA A 7 -6.50 -5.01 -8.99
CA ALA A 7 -7.08 -4.03 -8.08
C ALA A 7 -6.20 -3.81 -6.84
N LEU A 8 -5.68 -4.90 -6.24
CA LEU A 8 -4.75 -4.83 -5.12
C LEU A 8 -3.47 -4.06 -5.46
N ARG A 9 -2.85 -4.38 -6.60
CA ARG A 9 -1.62 -3.72 -7.06
C ARG A 9 -1.86 -2.24 -7.32
N THR A 10 -3.00 -1.89 -7.94
CA THR A 10 -3.39 -0.50 -8.19
C THR A 10 -3.53 0.29 -6.89
N HIS A 11 -4.20 -0.27 -5.89
CA HIS A 11 -4.36 0.38 -4.59
C HIS A 11 -3.02 0.52 -3.85
N ARG A 12 -2.19 -0.51 -3.86
CA ARG A 12 -0.81 -0.45 -3.34
C ARG A 12 -0.02 0.66 -4.02
N ASP A 13 -0.05 0.73 -5.35
CA ASP A 13 0.72 1.71 -6.12
C ASP A 13 0.24 3.14 -5.84
N PHE A 14 -1.06 3.34 -5.62
CA PHE A 14 -1.61 4.60 -5.15
C PHE A 14 -1.04 5.01 -3.77
N LEU A 15 -1.03 4.11 -2.79
CA LEU A 15 -0.48 4.39 -1.46
C LEU A 15 1.05 4.61 -1.46
N LEU A 16 1.77 3.87 -2.31
CA LEU A 16 3.19 4.09 -2.54
C LEU A 16 3.42 5.46 -3.18
N ARG A 17 2.63 5.85 -4.18
CA ARG A 17 2.77 7.17 -4.82
C ARG A 17 2.52 8.31 -3.83
N GLN A 18 1.49 8.19 -2.98
CA GLN A 18 1.20 9.20 -1.94
C GLN A 18 2.28 9.34 -0.87
N SER A 19 3.09 8.30 -0.67
CA SER A 19 4.18 8.28 0.30
C SER A 19 5.56 8.44 -0.32
N ASP A 20 5.64 8.69 -1.64
CA ASP A 20 6.92 8.68 -2.36
C ASP A 20 7.84 9.84 -1.94
N TRP A 21 7.24 11.03 -1.74
CA TRP A 21 7.92 12.23 -1.26
C TRP A 21 8.60 12.08 0.11
N THR A 22 8.21 11.08 0.90
CA THR A 22 8.76 10.82 2.24
C THR A 22 10.12 10.12 2.18
N GLN A 23 10.45 9.50 1.05
CA GLN A 23 11.70 8.75 0.86
C GLN A 23 12.81 9.60 0.27
N PHE A 24 12.49 10.82 -0.18
CA PHE A 24 13.47 11.71 -0.79
C PHE A 24 14.41 12.29 0.26
N ASN A 25 15.67 12.54 -0.12
CA ASN A 25 16.65 13.06 0.83
C ASN A 25 16.26 14.46 1.32
N ASP A 26 15.73 15.29 0.41
CA ASP A 26 15.22 16.64 0.69
C ASP A 26 13.83 16.65 1.34
N SER A 27 13.31 15.49 1.77
CA SER A 27 12.05 15.43 2.51
C SER A 27 12.20 16.15 3.84
N PRO A 28 11.22 16.98 4.26
CA PRO A 28 11.26 17.73 5.53
C PRO A 28 11.09 16.84 6.78
N LEU A 29 11.17 15.52 6.63
CA LEU A 29 11.00 14.53 7.68
C LEU A 29 12.36 14.19 8.33
N SER A 30 12.32 13.96 9.64
CA SER A 30 13.46 13.40 10.38
C SER A 30 13.77 11.97 9.93
N ASP A 31 14.99 11.49 10.21
CA ASP A 31 15.42 10.14 9.84
C ASP A 31 14.54 9.05 10.47
N ASP A 32 14.08 9.24 11.70
CA ASP A 32 13.13 8.34 12.37
C ASP A 32 11.81 8.24 11.58
N LYS A 33 11.29 9.38 11.13
CA LYS A 33 10.07 9.43 10.32
C LYS A 33 10.27 8.79 8.95
N LYS A 34 11.40 9.06 8.29
CA LYS A 34 11.77 8.39 7.04
C LYS A 34 11.82 6.87 7.22
N ASN A 35 12.31 6.38 8.36
CA ASN A 35 12.33 4.96 8.69
C ASN A 35 10.92 4.38 8.92
N GLU A 36 10.04 5.08 9.65
CA GLU A 36 8.63 4.68 9.79
C GLU A 36 7.94 4.55 8.42
N TRP A 37 8.14 5.53 7.55
CA TRP A 37 7.62 5.51 6.18
C TRP A 37 8.20 4.38 5.33
N LYS A 38 9.48 4.05 5.53
CA LYS A 38 10.13 2.91 4.86
C LYS A 38 9.50 1.57 5.30
N ILE A 39 9.26 1.40 6.61
CA ILE A 39 8.56 0.22 7.16
C ILE A 39 7.13 0.13 6.60
N TYR A 40 6.39 1.25 6.60
CA TYR A 40 5.04 1.33 6.02
C TYR A 40 5.02 0.92 4.54
N ARG A 41 5.93 1.45 3.72
CA ARG A 41 6.03 1.11 2.29
C ARG A 41 6.42 -0.35 2.07
N GLN A 42 7.25 -0.92 2.95
CA GLN A 42 7.61 -2.33 2.89
C GLN A 42 6.39 -3.21 3.18
N ALA A 43 5.63 -2.90 4.24
CA ALA A 43 4.39 -3.59 4.57
C ALA A 43 3.37 -3.54 3.41
N LEU A 44 3.22 -2.40 2.73
CA LEU A 44 2.37 -2.29 1.53
C LEU A 44 2.78 -3.24 0.40
N ARG A 45 4.09 -3.43 0.18
CA ARG A 45 4.59 -4.35 -0.86
C ARG A 45 4.38 -5.80 -0.46
N ASP A 46 4.59 -6.12 0.82
CA ASP A 46 4.44 -7.48 1.32
C ASP A 46 2.97 -7.95 1.36
N ILE A 47 2.00 -7.02 1.44
CA ILE A 47 0.58 -7.32 1.22
C ILE A 47 0.37 -8.06 -0.10
N THR A 48 1.04 -7.66 -1.20
CA THR A 48 0.86 -8.34 -2.49
C THR A 48 1.47 -9.74 -2.56
N LYS A 49 2.27 -10.16 -1.56
CA LYS A 49 2.82 -11.52 -1.45
C LYS A 49 1.94 -12.43 -0.60
N THR A 50 1.27 -11.89 0.42
CA THR A 50 0.53 -12.69 1.41
C THR A 50 -0.99 -12.56 1.29
N ALA A 51 -1.50 -11.48 0.71
CA ALA A 51 -2.93 -11.25 0.61
C ALA A 51 -3.59 -12.11 -0.46
N LYS A 52 -4.83 -12.51 -0.18
CA LYS A 52 -5.76 -13.14 -1.12
C LYS A 52 -6.85 -12.12 -1.43
N PRO A 53 -6.58 -11.14 -2.32
CA PRO A 53 -7.54 -10.10 -2.63
C PRO A 53 -8.81 -10.75 -3.18
N LYS A 54 -9.97 -10.22 -2.76
CA LYS A 54 -11.27 -10.60 -3.31
C LYS A 54 -11.87 -9.40 -4.02
N CYS A 55 -12.52 -9.64 -5.16
CA CYS A 55 -13.35 -8.65 -5.82
C CYS A 55 -14.75 -8.70 -5.20
N VAL A 56 -15.41 -7.54 -5.16
CA VAL A 56 -16.83 -7.49 -4.89
C VAL A 56 -17.54 -8.16 -6.07
N VAL A 57 -18.44 -9.12 -5.80
CA VAL A 57 -19.10 -9.95 -6.84
C VAL A 57 -19.80 -9.14 -7.94
N ASP A 58 -20.16 -7.89 -7.66
CA ASP A 58 -20.90 -7.00 -8.56
C ASP A 58 -20.08 -5.79 -9.05
N SER A 59 -18.79 -5.71 -8.73
CA SER A 59 -17.92 -4.59 -9.17
C SER A 59 -16.45 -5.01 -9.20
N PRO A 60 -15.66 -4.57 -10.21
CA PRO A 60 -14.22 -4.86 -10.30
C PRO A 60 -13.38 -4.09 -9.27
N SER A 61 -13.94 -3.81 -8.09
CA SER A 61 -13.29 -3.13 -6.98
C SER A 61 -12.80 -4.15 -5.96
N LEU A 62 -11.63 -3.86 -5.37
CA LEU A 62 -11.08 -4.61 -4.25
C LEU A 62 -12.04 -4.51 -3.06
N ASP A 63 -12.38 -5.66 -2.47
CA ASP A 63 -13.11 -5.70 -1.20
C ASP A 63 -12.18 -5.22 -0.07
N PRO A 64 -12.48 -4.09 0.60
CA PRO A 64 -11.64 -3.54 1.66
C PRO A 64 -11.57 -4.45 2.90
N SER A 65 -12.51 -5.38 3.08
CA SER A 65 -12.46 -6.35 4.18
C SER A 65 -11.52 -7.53 3.88
N SER A 66 -11.17 -7.74 2.61
CA SER A 66 -10.30 -8.84 2.19
C SER A 66 -8.82 -8.60 2.46
N VAL A 67 -8.42 -7.33 2.63
CA VAL A 67 -7.01 -6.92 2.81
C VAL A 67 -6.88 -5.89 3.92
N THR A 68 -6.06 -6.19 4.91
CA THR A 68 -5.68 -5.24 5.97
C THR A 68 -4.49 -4.41 5.50
N PHE A 69 -4.69 -3.10 5.37
CA PHE A 69 -3.61 -2.16 5.02
C PHE A 69 -2.94 -1.60 6.30
N PRO A 70 -1.61 -1.35 6.28
CA PRO A 70 -0.93 -0.69 7.38
C PRO A 70 -1.47 0.72 7.58
N THR A 71 -1.43 1.20 8.82
CA THR A 71 -1.79 2.58 9.14
C THR A 71 -0.67 3.52 8.69
N LYS A 72 -1.05 4.63 8.04
CA LYS A 72 -0.10 5.67 7.63
C LYS A 72 0.58 6.28 8.87
N PRO A 73 1.92 6.39 8.90
CA PRO A 73 2.62 7.09 9.98
C PRO A 73 2.31 8.59 9.94
N SER A 74 2.28 9.23 11.12
CA SER A 74 2.05 10.68 11.30
C SER A 74 3.27 11.50 10.94
#